data_AF-A0A1X6NUD4-F1
#
_entry.id   AF-A0A1X6NUD4-F1
#
_cell.length_a   1.000
_cell.length_b   1.000
_cell.length_c   1.000
_cell.angle_alpha   90.00
_cell.angle_beta   90.00
_cell.angle_gamma   90.00
#
_symmetry.space_group_name_H-M   'P 1'
#
loop_
_entity.id
_entity.type
_entity.pdbx_description
1 polymer ?
#
loop_
_entity_poly.entity_id
_entity_poly.type
_entity_poly.pdbx_seq_one_letter_code
_entity_poly.pdbx_strand_id
1 'polypeptide(L)'
;MHPALSFATSAPAVGRLAAVATSSTRRQRRFALVTSTRRSAFPVTMTTTGPVRPSSTEWGHPRGAALKRLAGDQVPLSATELDEVLGALREAAAGDDAATVVAGDDSVDWDGLRALLATAGHRPHKDWAATGAAAATARACLLRGRRVDDPRSGAFRRMWARVLGEGNWGGAVEAAAASGRDGAADTRPWAVLVTGVNGIRKTTSLYQPWFPSLLATSLAAAGHSPVDASRLPVGGTSWFRQLDHLVATVGAAEFRRLYAGAAGASPPVDAYAAHKDGIFARYRTVAEVLGMALVLEAAATGSGLNVLVETSGRDIAMFHYVNAVFPADGYRKLALHFTVNTLDAAAASVSARMAAEMGAGTAAAAGGGGIHALIAANAGGPYGPDALPGVQADAERVWGEVTGAARRGEGAAVGWWTASVTVEAALGPDGWSATAASPGGSR
;
A
#
# COMPACT_ATOMS: atom_id res chain seq x y z
N MET A 1 -26.98 34.07 -43.92
CA MET A 1 -26.36 34.94 -42.90
C MET A 1 -24.88 34.59 -42.81
N HIS A 2 -24.03 35.33 -43.54
CA HIS A 2 -22.57 35.44 -43.35
C HIS A 2 -22.27 36.45 -42.23
N PRO A 3 -21.00 36.71 -41.80
CA PRO A 3 -19.71 36.00 -41.97
C PRO A 3 -18.97 35.80 -40.60
N ALA A 4 -18.00 34.88 -40.44
CA ALA A 4 -16.55 34.96 -40.73
C ALA A 4 -15.78 36.18 -40.18
N LEU A 5 -14.65 35.93 -39.49
CA LEU A 5 -13.39 36.69 -39.62
C LEU A 5 -12.21 35.95 -38.97
N SER A 6 -11.26 35.56 -39.83
CA SER A 6 -9.85 35.28 -39.54
C SER A 6 -9.09 36.61 -39.50
N PHE A 7 -7.91 36.67 -38.88
CA PHE A 7 -6.70 37.16 -39.54
C PHE A 7 -5.44 36.81 -38.75
N ALA A 8 -4.40 36.46 -39.50
CA ALA A 8 -3.03 36.22 -39.05
C ALA A 8 -2.07 37.26 -39.64
N THR A 9 -0.89 37.28 -39.03
CA THR A 9 0.42 37.79 -39.50
C THR A 9 0.78 39.25 -39.24
N SER A 10 1.85 39.46 -38.45
CA SER A 10 3.16 39.90 -38.96
C SER A 10 4.17 40.09 -37.80
N ALA A 11 5.43 39.71 -38.06
CA ALA A 11 6.63 40.21 -37.37
C ALA A 11 7.26 41.30 -38.29
N PRO A 12 8.21 42.19 -37.87
CA PRO A 12 9.49 41.82 -37.23
C PRO A 12 10.16 42.86 -36.27
N ALA A 13 11.34 42.46 -35.76
CA ALA A 13 12.58 43.22 -35.49
C ALA A 13 12.93 43.73 -34.07
N VAL A 14 13.95 43.02 -33.51
CA VAL A 14 15.21 43.47 -32.87
C VAL A 14 15.21 44.53 -31.75
N GLY A 15 15.64 44.07 -30.57
CA GLY A 15 16.75 44.70 -29.82
C GLY A 15 16.45 45.24 -28.43
N ARG A 16 16.88 44.51 -27.37
CA ARG A 16 17.85 45.00 -26.38
C ARG A 16 18.18 43.93 -25.32
N LEU A 17 19.47 43.87 -25.02
CA LEU A 17 20.11 43.08 -23.98
C LEU A 17 19.59 43.47 -22.59
N ALA A 18 19.20 42.48 -21.79
CA ALA A 18 19.12 42.60 -20.34
C ALA A 18 19.95 41.49 -19.71
N ALA A 19 20.99 41.89 -18.97
CA ALA A 19 21.83 41.02 -18.19
C ALA A 19 21.01 40.28 -17.14
N VAL A 20 20.98 38.95 -17.22
CA VAL A 20 20.44 38.11 -16.14
C VAL A 20 21.57 37.87 -15.15
N ALA A 21 21.46 38.54 -14.01
CA ALA A 21 22.27 38.25 -12.85
C ALA A 21 22.04 36.79 -12.42
N THR A 22 23.10 35.99 -12.45
CA THR A 22 23.16 34.66 -11.86
C THR A 22 23.10 34.78 -10.33
N SER A 23 21.89 34.78 -9.78
CA SER A 23 21.67 34.48 -8.36
C SER A 23 21.09 33.07 -8.28
N SER A 24 21.97 32.12 -8.01
CA SER A 24 21.63 30.75 -7.62
C SER A 24 21.02 30.78 -6.22
N THR A 25 19.74 31.10 -6.14
CA THR A 25 18.89 30.73 -5.01
C THR A 25 17.90 29.70 -5.52
N ARG A 26 18.20 28.43 -5.24
CA ARG A 26 17.36 27.27 -5.55
C ARG A 26 16.07 27.42 -4.73
N ARG A 27 15.07 28.17 -5.24
CA ARG A 27 13.75 28.26 -4.62
C ARG A 27 13.14 26.86 -4.61
N GLN A 28 13.12 26.24 -3.44
CA GLN A 28 12.40 24.98 -3.22
C GLN A 28 10.92 25.24 -3.51
N ARG A 29 10.34 24.50 -4.47
CA ARG A 29 8.91 24.55 -4.74
C ARG A 29 8.20 23.73 -3.66
N ARG A 30 7.30 24.37 -2.91
CA ARG A 30 6.37 23.71 -1.99
C ARG A 30 5.11 23.30 -2.73
N PHE A 31 4.64 22.08 -2.47
CA PHE A 31 3.39 21.56 -3.03
C PHE A 31 2.39 21.31 -1.90
N ALA A 32 1.22 21.93 -1.98
CA ALA A 32 0.15 21.75 -1.00
C ALA A 32 -0.66 20.47 -1.29
N LEU A 33 -0.99 19.72 -0.25
CA LEU A 33 -1.94 18.61 -0.33
C LEU A 33 -3.35 19.16 -0.09
N VAL A 34 -4.12 19.38 -1.16
CA VAL A 34 -5.51 19.84 -1.05
C VAL A 34 -6.42 18.63 -0.87
N THR A 35 -6.98 18.45 0.32
CA THR A 35 -8.10 17.52 0.54
C THR A 35 -9.36 18.32 0.84
N SER A 36 -10.38 18.17 0.02
CA SER A 36 -11.73 18.65 0.32
C SER A 36 -12.29 17.86 1.51
N THR A 37 -12.16 18.39 2.72
CA THR A 37 -12.89 17.91 3.89
C THR A 37 -14.10 18.81 4.10
N ARG A 38 -15.31 18.34 3.78
CA ARG A 38 -16.54 18.96 4.27
C ARG A 38 -16.52 18.89 5.80
N ARG A 39 -16.43 20.04 6.45
CA ARG A 39 -16.55 20.18 7.90
C ARG A 39 -17.98 19.81 8.32
N SER A 40 -18.14 18.70 9.04
CA SER A 40 -19.27 18.54 9.94
C SER A 40 -18.87 19.17 11.27
N ALA A 41 -19.55 20.24 11.66
CA ALA A 41 -19.40 20.87 12.97
C ALA A 41 -20.25 20.10 13.97
N PHE A 42 -19.63 19.37 14.89
CA PHE A 42 -20.27 18.90 16.10
C PHE A 42 -19.81 19.75 17.28
N PRO A 43 -20.72 20.29 18.12
CA PRO A 43 -20.33 20.92 19.37
C PRO A 43 -20.00 19.83 20.40
N VAL A 44 -18.83 19.92 21.00
CA VAL A 44 -18.42 19.10 22.16
C VAL A 44 -18.86 19.83 23.42
N THR A 45 -19.86 19.28 24.11
CA THR A 45 -20.12 19.58 25.52
C THR A 45 -19.83 18.30 26.29
N MET A 46 -18.69 18.24 27.00
CA MET A 46 -18.38 17.13 27.88
C MET A 46 -19.04 17.35 29.24
N THR A 47 -20.10 16.60 29.53
CA THR A 47 -20.56 16.34 30.90
C THR A 47 -20.01 14.98 31.34
N THR A 48 -19.04 15.02 32.26
CA THR A 48 -18.47 13.84 32.91
C THR A 48 -19.43 13.33 33.99
N THR A 49 -20.17 12.26 33.67
CA THR A 49 -20.59 11.20 34.60
C THR A 49 -21.02 10.00 33.75
N GLY A 50 -20.05 9.14 33.43
CA GLY A 50 -20.26 7.91 32.66
C GLY A 50 -19.60 6.72 33.38
N PRO A 51 -20.10 5.50 33.14
CA PRO A 51 -19.82 4.32 33.94
C PRO A 51 -18.35 3.89 33.86
N VAL A 52 -17.92 3.12 34.86
CA VAL A 52 -16.57 2.56 35.03
C VAL A 52 -16.06 1.98 33.70
N ARG A 53 -14.94 2.52 33.20
CA ARG A 53 -14.22 1.97 32.04
C ARG A 53 -13.91 0.49 32.32
N PRO A 54 -14.32 -0.45 31.46
CA PRO A 54 -13.84 -1.83 31.57
C PRO A 54 -12.31 -1.82 31.51
N SER A 55 -11.70 -2.58 32.42
CA SER A 55 -10.25 -2.71 32.51
C SER A 55 -9.66 -3.24 31.21
N SER A 56 -8.44 -2.82 30.85
CA SER A 56 -7.72 -3.26 29.64
C SER A 56 -7.52 -4.78 29.56
N THR A 57 -7.69 -5.50 30.67
CA THR A 57 -7.60 -6.95 30.78
C THR A 57 -8.76 -7.72 30.15
N GLU A 58 -9.93 -7.12 29.92
CA GLU A 58 -11.11 -7.81 29.35
C GLU A 58 -11.11 -7.85 27.81
N TRP A 59 -10.26 -7.05 27.15
CA TRP A 59 -10.31 -6.84 25.71
C TRP A 59 -9.18 -7.50 24.95
N GLY A 60 -9.44 -8.67 24.33
CA GLY A 60 -8.77 -9.20 23.12
C GLY A 60 -7.25 -9.46 23.15
N HIS A 61 -6.51 -8.90 24.11
CA HIS A 61 -5.06 -8.99 24.23
C HIS A 61 -4.56 -10.43 24.37
N PRO A 62 -5.22 -11.33 25.12
CA PRO A 62 -4.79 -12.73 25.18
C PRO A 62 -4.84 -13.43 23.81
N ARG A 63 -5.85 -13.11 22.98
CA ARG A 63 -6.00 -13.70 21.64
C ARG A 63 -4.97 -13.15 20.67
N GLY A 64 -4.79 -11.83 20.63
CA GLY A 64 -3.72 -11.19 19.84
C GLY A 64 -2.33 -11.73 20.18
N ALA A 65 -2.01 -11.81 21.47
CA ALA A 65 -0.74 -12.36 21.95
C ALA A 65 -0.58 -13.85 21.59
N ALA A 66 -1.65 -14.65 21.67
CA ALA A 66 -1.62 -16.05 21.27
C ALA A 66 -1.35 -16.21 19.77
N LEU A 67 -2.05 -15.45 18.91
CA LEU A 67 -1.83 -15.45 17.46
C LEU A 67 -0.39 -15.05 17.11
N LYS A 68 0.12 -14.00 17.77
CA LYS A 68 1.51 -13.54 17.59
C LYS A 68 2.54 -14.57 18.04
N ARG A 69 2.29 -15.28 19.15
CA ARG A 69 3.15 -16.37 19.63
C ARG A 69 3.18 -17.51 18.62
N LEU A 70 2.02 -17.99 18.16
CA LEU A 70 1.93 -19.05 17.14
C LEU A 70 2.68 -18.67 15.86
N ALA A 71 2.64 -17.39 15.46
CA ALA A 71 3.40 -16.88 14.32
C ALA A 71 4.91 -16.88 14.58
N GLY A 72 5.36 -16.41 15.75
CA GLY A 72 6.76 -16.38 16.15
C GLY A 72 7.39 -17.77 16.24
N ASP A 73 6.62 -18.72 16.78
CA ASP A 73 6.99 -20.13 16.91
C ASP A 73 6.82 -20.92 15.60
N GLN A 74 6.36 -20.27 14.52
CA GLN A 74 6.12 -20.87 13.20
C GLN A 74 5.24 -22.12 13.28
N VAL A 75 4.25 -22.11 14.17
CA VAL A 75 3.34 -23.25 14.33
C VAL A 75 2.48 -23.39 13.07
N PRO A 76 2.35 -24.58 12.47
CA PRO A 76 1.45 -24.81 11.35
C PRO A 76 0.03 -24.28 11.60
N LEU A 77 -0.65 -23.84 10.54
CA LEU A 77 -2.07 -23.51 10.62
C LEU A 77 -2.85 -24.78 10.98
N SER A 78 -3.70 -24.71 12.00
CA SER A 78 -4.61 -25.79 12.34
C SER A 78 -5.63 -26.03 11.23
N ALA A 79 -6.29 -27.19 11.24
CA ALA A 79 -7.36 -27.50 10.29
C ALA A 79 -8.46 -26.41 10.32
N THR A 80 -8.85 -25.97 11.52
CA THR A 80 -9.83 -24.89 11.72
C THR A 80 -9.35 -23.58 11.10
N GLU A 81 -8.12 -23.14 11.36
CA GLU A 81 -7.59 -21.90 10.76
C GLU A 81 -7.54 -21.98 9.22
N LEU A 82 -7.19 -23.14 8.66
CA LEU A 82 -7.21 -23.35 7.21
C LEU A 82 -8.64 -23.28 6.66
N ASP A 83 -9.60 -23.90 7.34
CA ASP A 83 -11.02 -23.85 6.94
C ASP A 83 -11.58 -22.42 7.01
N GLU A 84 -11.17 -21.63 8.00
CA GLU A 84 -11.55 -20.22 8.12
C GLU A 84 -10.96 -19.35 7.02
N VAL A 85 -9.66 -19.51 6.71
CA VAL A 85 -9.01 -18.78 5.61
C VAL A 85 -9.69 -19.12 4.27
N LEU A 86 -9.88 -20.40 3.98
CA LEU A 86 -10.51 -20.83 2.72
C LEU A 86 -11.99 -20.46 2.67
N GLY A 87 -12.68 -20.51 3.81
CA GLY A 87 -14.06 -20.05 3.94
C GLY A 87 -14.20 -18.57 3.57
N ALA A 88 -13.33 -17.72 4.12
CA ALA A 88 -13.30 -16.29 3.79
C ALA A 88 -13.02 -16.04 2.30
N LEU A 89 -12.08 -16.77 1.70
CA LEU A 89 -11.78 -16.66 0.27
C LEU A 89 -12.97 -17.12 -0.60
N ARG A 90 -13.67 -18.19 -0.22
CA ARG A 90 -14.88 -18.65 -0.92
C ARG A 90 -16.03 -17.67 -0.79
N GLU A 91 -16.26 -17.11 0.40
CA GLU A 91 -17.27 -16.08 0.65
C GLU A 91 -16.98 -14.85 -0.23
N ALA A 92 -15.72 -14.38 -0.25
CA ALA A 92 -15.31 -13.23 -1.08
C ALA A 92 -15.41 -13.52 -2.59
N ALA A 93 -15.10 -14.76 -3.00
CA ALA A 93 -15.22 -15.22 -4.38
C ALA A 93 -16.69 -15.39 -4.84
N ALA A 94 -17.61 -15.73 -3.94
CA ALA A 94 -19.04 -15.78 -4.25
C ALA A 94 -19.60 -14.37 -4.51
N GLY A 95 -19.08 -13.37 -3.78
CA GLY A 95 -19.58 -11.98 -3.84
C GLY A 95 -20.81 -11.78 -2.96
N ASP A 96 -21.27 -10.53 -2.85
CA ASP A 96 -22.40 -10.18 -1.98
C ASP A 96 -23.78 -10.51 -2.60
N ASP A 97 -23.83 -10.81 -3.91
CA ASP A 97 -25.05 -11.22 -4.61
C ASP A 97 -25.15 -12.75 -4.72
N ALA A 98 -26.05 -13.34 -3.93
CA ALA A 98 -26.35 -14.78 -3.95
C ALA A 98 -26.81 -15.29 -5.33
N ALA A 99 -27.30 -14.41 -6.21
CA ALA A 99 -27.73 -14.74 -7.56
C ALA A 99 -26.56 -14.96 -8.56
N THR A 100 -25.34 -14.56 -8.20
CA THR A 100 -24.14 -14.74 -9.03
C THR A 100 -23.26 -15.93 -8.66
N VAL A 101 -23.73 -16.80 -7.75
CA VAL A 101 -23.09 -18.10 -7.52
C VAL A 101 -23.29 -18.93 -8.79
N VAL A 102 -22.32 -18.87 -9.69
CA VAL A 102 -22.22 -19.82 -10.80
C VAL A 102 -21.97 -21.18 -10.15
N ALA A 103 -23.01 -22.00 -10.07
CA ALA A 103 -22.89 -23.39 -9.66
C ALA A 103 -21.83 -24.06 -10.54
N GLY A 104 -20.75 -24.54 -9.93
CA GLY A 104 -19.62 -25.14 -10.65
C GLY A 104 -18.51 -24.19 -11.08
N ASP A 105 -18.26 -23.08 -10.35
CA ASP A 105 -17.06 -22.26 -10.54
C ASP A 105 -15.78 -23.05 -10.15
N ASP A 106 -15.33 -23.89 -11.09
CA ASP A 106 -14.07 -24.63 -11.05
C ASP A 106 -12.88 -23.72 -11.39
N SER A 107 -13.01 -22.40 -11.29
CA SER A 107 -11.89 -21.52 -11.60
C SER A 107 -10.75 -21.64 -10.58
N VAL A 108 -11.04 -22.05 -9.34
CA VAL A 108 -10.06 -22.16 -8.27
C VAL A 108 -9.86 -23.62 -7.86
N ASP A 109 -8.60 -24.05 -7.78
CA ASP A 109 -8.19 -25.31 -7.14
C ASP A 109 -8.11 -25.13 -5.62
N TRP A 110 -9.25 -25.34 -4.96
CA TRP A 110 -9.37 -25.18 -3.51
C TRP A 110 -8.59 -26.22 -2.71
N ASP A 111 -8.50 -27.45 -3.20
CA ASP A 111 -7.81 -28.53 -2.51
C ASP A 111 -6.29 -28.33 -2.60
N GLY A 112 -5.79 -27.98 -3.79
CA GLY A 112 -4.40 -27.58 -3.97
C GLY A 112 -4.03 -26.36 -3.12
N LEU A 113 -4.91 -25.37 -3.05
CA LEU A 113 -4.71 -24.20 -2.20
C LEU A 113 -4.68 -24.57 -0.71
N ARG A 114 -5.57 -25.45 -0.24
CA ARG A 114 -5.56 -25.96 1.15
C ARG A 114 -4.24 -26.65 1.48
N ALA A 115 -3.81 -27.57 0.62
CA ALA A 115 -2.56 -28.32 0.80
C ALA A 115 -1.33 -27.40 0.82
N LEU A 116 -1.31 -26.39 -0.06
CA LEU A 116 -0.27 -25.37 -0.07
C LEU A 116 -0.24 -24.58 1.24
N LEU A 117 -1.38 -24.04 1.69
CA LEU A 117 -1.42 -23.20 2.88
C LEU A 117 -1.09 -23.99 4.16
N ALA A 118 -1.45 -25.27 4.23
CA ALA A 118 -1.07 -26.14 5.34
C ALA A 118 0.46 -26.27 5.48
N THR A 119 1.17 -26.35 4.35
CA THR A 119 2.63 -26.59 4.32
C THR A 119 3.47 -25.31 4.33
N ALA A 120 2.95 -24.20 3.78
CA ALA A 120 3.68 -22.96 3.61
C ALA A 120 3.20 -21.82 4.53
N GLY A 121 1.94 -21.82 4.97
CA GLY A 121 1.28 -20.68 5.62
C GLY A 121 1.85 -20.26 6.99
N HIS A 122 2.70 -21.08 7.60
CA HIS A 122 3.35 -20.81 8.89
C HIS A 122 4.85 -20.48 8.79
N ARG A 123 5.44 -20.64 7.60
CA ARG A 123 6.88 -20.45 7.39
C ARG A 123 7.27 -18.97 7.53
N PRO A 124 8.56 -18.66 7.74
CA PRO A 124 9.02 -17.28 7.72
C PRO A 124 8.72 -16.61 6.38
N HIS A 125 7.83 -15.60 6.37
CA HIS A 125 7.46 -14.91 5.14
C HIS A 125 8.66 -14.30 4.40
N LYS A 126 9.73 -13.95 5.14
CA LYS A 126 10.94 -13.32 4.60
C LYS A 126 11.90 -14.29 3.89
N ASP A 127 11.63 -15.59 3.92
CA ASP A 127 12.28 -16.52 2.98
C ASP A 127 11.66 -16.30 1.60
N TRP A 128 12.12 -15.28 0.89
CA TRP A 128 11.51 -14.85 -0.37
C TRP A 128 11.62 -15.89 -1.48
N ALA A 129 12.62 -16.77 -1.42
CA ALA A 129 12.74 -17.87 -2.36
C ALA A 129 11.63 -18.90 -2.13
N ALA A 130 11.45 -19.36 -0.88
CA ALA A 130 10.37 -20.29 -0.54
C ALA A 130 8.98 -19.66 -0.73
N THR A 131 8.79 -18.41 -0.32
CA THR A 131 7.56 -17.64 -0.51
C THR A 131 7.25 -17.46 -2.00
N GLY A 132 8.26 -17.20 -2.84
CA GLY A 132 8.10 -17.11 -4.29
C GLY A 132 7.69 -18.42 -4.95
N ALA A 133 8.29 -19.54 -4.55
CA ALA A 133 7.88 -20.86 -5.01
C ALA A 133 6.43 -21.16 -4.62
N ALA A 134 6.05 -20.91 -3.37
CA ALA A 134 4.68 -21.05 -2.89
C ALA A 134 3.70 -20.13 -3.64
N ALA A 135 4.10 -18.90 -3.94
CA ALA A 135 3.31 -17.93 -4.69
C ALA A 135 3.04 -18.39 -6.14
N ALA A 136 4.02 -19.02 -6.80
CA ALA A 136 3.83 -19.62 -8.11
C ALA A 136 2.79 -20.76 -8.08
N THR A 137 2.82 -21.61 -7.04
CA THR A 137 1.78 -22.63 -6.82
C THR A 137 0.43 -22.00 -6.52
N ALA A 138 0.36 -20.98 -5.64
CA ALA A 138 -0.87 -20.27 -5.32
C ALA A 138 -1.51 -19.65 -6.57
N ARG A 139 -0.70 -19.02 -7.43
CA ARG A 139 -1.12 -18.50 -8.73
C ARG A 139 -1.74 -19.58 -9.61
N ALA A 140 -1.10 -20.75 -9.71
CA ALA A 140 -1.62 -21.88 -10.46
C ALA A 140 -2.96 -22.38 -9.90
N CYS A 141 -3.12 -22.45 -8.58
CA CYS A 141 -4.39 -22.84 -7.96
C CYS A 141 -5.50 -21.81 -8.19
N LEU A 142 -5.18 -20.52 -8.05
CA LEU A 142 -6.15 -19.41 -8.10
C LEU A 142 -6.63 -19.07 -9.51
N LEU A 143 -5.78 -19.24 -10.52
CA LEU A 143 -6.06 -18.82 -11.89
C LEU A 143 -6.07 -19.97 -12.90
N ARG A 144 -5.52 -21.14 -12.56
CA ARG A 144 -5.45 -22.32 -13.44
C ARG A 144 -4.94 -21.99 -14.85
N GLY A 145 -3.89 -21.19 -14.93
CA GLY A 145 -3.26 -20.74 -16.18
C GLY A 145 -3.94 -19.55 -16.87
N ARG A 146 -5.06 -19.03 -16.33
CA ARG A 146 -5.72 -17.83 -16.83
C ARG A 146 -5.05 -16.55 -16.32
N ARG A 147 -5.47 -15.42 -16.91
CA ARG A 147 -5.08 -14.07 -16.48
C ARG A 147 -6.15 -13.43 -15.61
N VAL A 148 -5.78 -12.38 -14.89
CA VAL A 148 -6.72 -11.61 -14.03
C VAL A 148 -7.85 -11.00 -14.85
N ASP A 149 -7.58 -10.58 -16.09
CA ASP A 149 -8.53 -9.96 -17.02
C ASP A 149 -9.34 -10.96 -17.86
N ASP A 150 -9.07 -12.27 -17.76
CA ASP A 150 -9.89 -13.30 -18.39
C ASP A 150 -11.31 -13.26 -17.77
N PRO A 151 -12.39 -13.20 -18.57
CA PRO A 151 -13.76 -13.21 -18.07
C PRO A 151 -14.10 -14.39 -17.15
N ARG A 152 -13.39 -15.52 -17.30
CA ARG A 152 -13.55 -16.73 -16.48
C ARG A 152 -12.81 -16.65 -15.14
N SER A 153 -12.03 -15.59 -14.90
CA SER A 153 -11.38 -15.31 -13.61
C SER A 153 -12.30 -14.53 -12.65
N GLY A 154 -13.63 -14.71 -12.77
CA GLY A 154 -14.64 -13.98 -12.01
C GLY A 154 -14.50 -14.15 -10.49
N ALA A 155 -14.37 -15.38 -10.00
CA ALA A 155 -14.14 -15.65 -8.58
C ALA A 155 -12.87 -14.98 -8.06
N PHE A 156 -11.77 -15.07 -8.80
CA PHE A 156 -10.51 -14.41 -8.46
C PHE A 156 -10.68 -12.89 -8.34
N ARG A 157 -11.33 -12.27 -9.34
CA ARG A 157 -11.56 -10.82 -9.36
C ARG A 157 -12.44 -10.37 -8.20
N ARG A 158 -13.47 -11.15 -7.83
CA ARG A 158 -14.32 -10.86 -6.67
C ARG A 158 -13.56 -11.03 -5.36
N MET A 159 -12.83 -12.13 -5.20
CA MET A 159 -11.98 -12.41 -4.02
C MET A 159 -11.01 -11.27 -3.72
N TRP A 160 -10.42 -10.68 -4.77
CA TRP A 160 -9.45 -9.60 -4.68
C TRP A 160 -10.00 -8.24 -5.10
N ALA A 161 -11.33 -8.05 -5.12
CA ALA A 161 -11.97 -6.86 -5.68
C ALA A 161 -11.40 -5.56 -5.08
N ARG A 162 -11.21 -5.53 -3.76
CA ARG A 162 -10.61 -4.39 -3.07
C ARG A 162 -9.14 -4.16 -3.44
N VAL A 163 -8.33 -5.23 -3.47
CA VAL A 163 -6.89 -5.17 -3.80
C VAL A 163 -6.67 -4.73 -5.25
N LEU A 164 -7.52 -5.17 -6.16
CA LEU A 164 -7.45 -4.80 -7.58
C LEU A 164 -8.03 -3.41 -7.84
N GLY A 165 -9.16 -3.08 -7.21
CA GLY A 165 -9.88 -1.82 -7.38
C GLY A 165 -9.15 -0.65 -6.74
N GLU A 166 -8.98 -0.67 -5.41
CA GLU A 166 -8.26 0.40 -4.69
C GLU A 166 -6.78 0.44 -5.05
N GLY A 167 -6.21 -0.70 -5.47
CA GLY A 167 -4.85 -0.77 -5.99
C GLY A 167 -4.69 -0.20 -7.40
N ASN A 168 -5.74 0.21 -8.11
CA ASN A 168 -5.67 0.71 -9.48
C ASN A 168 -5.09 -0.30 -10.52
N TRP A 169 -5.50 -1.57 -10.46
CA TRP A 169 -5.07 -2.57 -11.44
C TRP A 169 -5.41 -2.16 -12.87
N GLY A 170 -6.65 -1.70 -13.10
CA GLY A 170 -7.14 -1.30 -14.43
C GLY A 170 -6.31 -0.18 -15.05
N GLY A 171 -6.09 0.92 -14.30
CA GLY A 171 -5.27 2.03 -14.79
C GLY A 171 -3.81 1.64 -15.05
N ALA A 172 -3.26 0.70 -14.27
CA ALA A 172 -1.92 0.16 -14.53
C ALA A 172 -1.85 -0.63 -15.84
N VAL A 173 -2.87 -1.43 -16.16
CA VAL A 173 -2.97 -2.16 -17.44
C VAL A 173 -3.06 -1.20 -18.62
N GLU A 174 -3.90 -0.17 -18.51
CA GLU A 174 -4.03 0.88 -19.53
C GLU A 174 -2.70 1.62 -19.78
N ALA A 175 -2.01 1.99 -18.69
CA ALA A 175 -0.71 2.65 -18.77
C ALA A 175 0.38 1.77 -19.40
N ALA A 176 0.40 0.47 -19.09
CA ALA A 176 1.32 -0.49 -19.70
C ALA A 176 1.08 -0.62 -21.21
N ALA A 177 -0.19 -0.69 -21.64
CA ALA A 177 -0.56 -0.77 -23.05
C ALA A 177 -0.20 0.50 -23.85
N ALA A 178 -0.23 1.66 -23.22
CA ALA A 178 0.19 2.93 -23.82
C ALA A 178 1.73 3.03 -23.96
N SER A 179 2.47 2.62 -22.93
CA SER A 179 3.93 2.77 -22.85
C SER A 179 4.71 2.02 -23.95
N GLY A 180 4.16 0.93 -24.47
CA GLY A 180 4.76 0.16 -25.56
C GLY A 180 4.79 0.87 -26.93
N ARG A 181 4.15 2.03 -27.07
CA ARG A 181 3.99 2.75 -28.35
C ARG A 181 4.97 3.91 -28.53
N ASP A 182 5.67 4.31 -27.48
CA ASP A 182 6.40 5.59 -27.44
C ASP A 182 7.85 5.50 -27.96
N GLY A 183 8.29 4.36 -28.51
CA GLY A 183 9.60 4.20 -29.13
C GLY A 183 10.80 4.45 -28.19
N ALA A 184 10.58 4.43 -26.88
CA ALA A 184 11.62 4.71 -25.89
C ALA A 184 12.68 3.60 -25.84
N ALA A 185 13.94 3.98 -25.58
CA ALA A 185 15.06 3.04 -25.49
C ALA A 185 14.95 2.06 -24.32
N ASP A 186 14.29 2.46 -23.22
CA ASP A 186 13.98 1.58 -22.08
C ASP A 186 12.47 1.65 -21.80
N THR A 187 11.80 0.54 -22.04
CA THR A 187 10.36 0.33 -21.86
C THR A 187 10.03 -0.53 -20.66
N ARG A 188 11.05 -0.94 -19.87
CA ARG A 188 10.83 -1.79 -18.70
C ARG A 188 9.94 -1.08 -17.67
N PRO A 189 8.95 -1.78 -17.10
CA PRO A 189 8.10 -1.25 -16.03
C PRO A 189 8.90 -0.96 -14.75
N TRP A 190 8.27 -0.22 -13.85
CA TRP A 190 8.83 0.14 -12.55
C TRP A 190 8.33 -0.77 -11.43
N ALA A 191 9.25 -1.23 -10.59
CA ALA A 191 8.97 -1.74 -9.26
C ALA A 191 9.37 -0.67 -8.25
N VAL A 192 8.38 -0.11 -7.55
CA VAL A 192 8.56 1.00 -6.63
C VAL A 192 8.35 0.53 -5.19
N LEU A 193 9.38 0.65 -4.38
CA LEU A 193 9.30 0.46 -2.94
C LEU A 193 9.02 1.81 -2.26
N VAL A 194 7.87 1.94 -1.62
CA VAL A 194 7.45 3.16 -0.91
C VAL A 194 7.64 2.93 0.59
N THR A 195 8.45 3.77 1.22
CA THR A 195 8.82 3.66 2.64
C THR A 195 8.51 4.94 3.40
N GLY A 196 8.42 4.83 4.73
CA GLY A 196 8.14 5.94 5.65
C GLY A 196 7.09 5.55 6.67
N VAL A 197 6.94 6.35 7.71
CA VAL A 197 6.02 6.06 8.81
C VAL A 197 4.55 6.02 8.37
N ASN A 198 3.69 5.40 9.17
CA ASN A 198 2.25 5.40 8.91
C ASN A 198 1.64 6.77 9.27
N GLY A 199 0.49 7.09 8.66
CA GLY A 199 -0.24 8.33 8.94
C GLY A 199 0.22 9.57 8.17
N ILE A 200 1.30 9.47 7.36
CA ILE A 200 1.85 10.61 6.60
C ILE A 200 1.34 10.71 5.16
N ARG A 201 0.24 10.02 4.85
CA ARG A 201 -0.46 10.10 3.55
C ARG A 201 0.38 9.65 2.33
N LYS A 202 1.34 8.74 2.52
CA LYS A 202 2.23 8.21 1.45
C LYS A 202 1.44 7.83 0.19
N THR A 203 0.53 6.86 0.32
CA THR A 203 -0.34 6.41 -0.78
C THR A 203 -1.07 7.58 -1.44
N THR A 204 -1.76 8.43 -0.67
CA THR A 204 -2.52 9.57 -1.20
C THR A 204 -1.65 10.56 -1.99
N SER A 205 -0.42 10.81 -1.54
CA SER A 205 0.53 11.67 -2.23
C SER A 205 0.86 11.17 -3.63
N LEU A 206 0.98 9.85 -3.83
CA LEU A 206 1.33 9.25 -5.12
C LEU A 206 0.26 9.47 -6.20
N TYR A 207 -0.99 9.76 -5.82
CA TYR A 207 -2.09 10.04 -6.75
C TYR A 207 -2.27 11.53 -7.04
N GLN A 208 -1.47 12.41 -6.44
CA GLN A 208 -1.64 13.85 -6.63
C GLN A 208 -1.08 14.31 -7.98
N PRO A 209 -1.74 15.25 -8.68
CA PRO A 209 -1.27 15.76 -9.98
C PRO A 209 0.13 16.38 -9.94
N TRP A 210 0.55 16.90 -8.79
CA TRP A 210 1.87 17.49 -8.60
C TRP A 210 2.98 16.46 -8.34
N PHE A 211 2.63 15.23 -7.97
CA PHE A 211 3.59 14.21 -7.53
C PHE A 211 4.63 13.82 -8.59
N PRO A 212 4.31 13.65 -9.88
CA PRO A 212 5.32 13.35 -10.89
C PRO A 212 6.43 14.41 -10.96
N SER A 213 6.06 15.69 -10.87
CA SER A 213 7.03 16.80 -10.85
C SER A 213 7.90 16.78 -9.59
N LEU A 214 7.30 16.47 -8.45
CA LEU A 214 8.01 16.32 -7.18
C LEU A 214 9.02 15.18 -7.25
N LEU A 215 8.61 14.01 -7.77
CA LEU A 215 9.46 12.84 -7.90
C LEU A 215 10.64 13.10 -8.85
N ALA A 216 10.40 13.72 -10.01
CA ALA A 216 11.47 14.12 -10.93
C ALA A 216 12.50 15.05 -10.25
N THR A 217 12.00 16.01 -9.45
CA THR A 217 12.86 16.93 -8.69
C THR A 217 13.68 16.19 -7.63
N SER A 218 13.07 15.24 -6.91
CA SER A 218 13.73 14.44 -5.88
C SER A 218 14.80 13.52 -6.47
N LEU A 219 14.52 12.87 -7.61
CA LEU A 219 15.47 12.04 -8.35
C LEU A 219 16.68 12.85 -8.82
N ALA A 220 16.45 14.05 -9.38
CA ALA A 220 17.53 14.95 -9.76
C ALA A 220 18.37 15.41 -8.55
N ALA A 221 17.72 15.67 -7.41
CA ALA A 221 18.43 16.00 -6.16
C ALA A 221 19.26 14.82 -5.62
N ALA A 222 18.84 13.57 -5.90
CA ALA A 222 19.58 12.36 -5.60
C ALA A 222 20.73 12.05 -6.59
N GLY A 223 20.91 12.87 -7.63
CA GLY A 223 21.97 12.71 -8.63
C GLY A 223 21.60 11.75 -9.78
N HIS A 224 20.33 11.35 -9.90
CA HIS A 224 19.88 10.60 -11.07
C HIS A 224 19.74 11.52 -12.29
N SER A 225 19.91 10.94 -13.48
CA SER A 225 19.70 11.64 -14.74
C SER A 225 18.28 12.20 -14.83
N PRO A 226 18.08 13.39 -15.45
CA PRO A 226 16.75 13.94 -15.65
C PRO A 226 15.83 12.95 -16.37
N VAL A 227 14.60 12.81 -15.87
CA VAL A 227 13.54 12.01 -16.48
C VAL A 227 12.32 12.87 -16.67
N ASP A 228 11.65 12.67 -17.80
CA ASP A 228 10.33 13.23 -18.04
C ASP A 228 9.36 12.78 -16.94
N ALA A 229 8.81 13.75 -16.22
CA ALA A 229 7.85 13.52 -15.14
C ALA A 229 6.64 12.69 -15.60
N SER A 230 6.23 12.81 -16.88
CA SER A 230 5.11 12.03 -17.43
C SER A 230 5.37 10.51 -17.46
N ARG A 231 6.65 10.11 -17.44
CA ARG A 231 7.10 8.71 -17.55
C ARG A 231 7.44 8.07 -16.21
N LEU A 232 7.31 8.82 -15.11
CA LEU A 232 7.58 8.33 -13.77
C LEU A 232 6.38 7.56 -13.21
N PRO A 233 6.61 6.49 -12.41
CA PRO A 233 5.54 5.70 -11.86
C PRO A 233 4.82 6.51 -10.77
N VAL A 234 3.51 6.66 -10.93
CA VAL A 234 2.62 7.33 -9.97
C VAL A 234 1.39 6.46 -9.72
N GLY A 235 0.58 6.83 -8.72
CA GLY A 235 -0.60 6.04 -8.34
C GLY A 235 -1.56 5.80 -9.50
N GLY A 236 -1.75 6.79 -10.38
CA GLY A 236 -2.63 6.66 -11.55
C GLY A 236 -2.12 5.72 -12.66
N THR A 237 -0.82 5.43 -12.70
CA THR A 237 -0.17 4.61 -13.75
C THR A 237 0.43 3.32 -13.23
N SER A 238 0.15 2.96 -11.96
CA SER A 238 0.75 1.83 -11.28
C SER A 238 -0.28 1.07 -10.48
N TRP A 239 -0.08 -0.24 -10.36
CA TRP A 239 -0.87 -1.07 -9.46
C TRP A 239 -0.23 -1.10 -8.08
N PHE A 240 -1.00 -0.82 -7.05
CA PHE A 240 -0.55 -0.82 -5.67
C PHE A 240 -0.90 -2.15 -5.00
N ARG A 241 0.14 -2.93 -4.69
CA ARG A 241 -0.01 -4.12 -3.85
C ARG A 241 -0.19 -3.69 -2.38
N GLN A 242 -1.44 -3.72 -1.91
CA GLN A 242 -1.82 -3.37 -0.54
C GLN A 242 -1.91 -4.63 0.34
N LEU A 243 -0.94 -4.79 1.24
CA LEU A 243 -0.84 -5.99 2.07
C LEU A 243 -1.90 -6.07 3.17
N ASP A 244 -2.23 -4.93 3.76
CA ASP A 244 -3.31 -4.82 4.73
C ASP A 244 -4.65 -5.27 4.16
N HIS A 245 -4.94 -4.99 2.89
CA HIS A 245 -6.12 -5.52 2.20
C HIS A 245 -6.06 -7.04 2.09
N LEU A 246 -4.91 -7.60 1.72
CA LEU A 246 -4.71 -9.05 1.63
C LEU A 246 -4.91 -9.74 2.98
N VAL A 247 -4.34 -9.16 4.06
CA VAL A 247 -4.50 -9.65 5.43
C VAL A 247 -5.96 -9.56 5.87
N ALA A 248 -6.66 -8.48 5.54
CA ALA A 248 -8.09 -8.33 5.83
C ALA A 248 -8.94 -9.41 5.16
N THR A 249 -8.60 -9.81 3.93
CA THR A 249 -9.28 -10.91 3.23
C THR A 249 -9.00 -12.26 3.87
N VAL A 250 -7.73 -12.64 4.08
CA VAL A 250 -7.40 -13.99 4.58
C VAL A 250 -7.69 -14.16 6.06
N GLY A 251 -7.57 -13.08 6.85
CA GLY A 251 -7.85 -13.05 8.28
C GLY A 251 -9.28 -12.63 8.61
N ALA A 252 -10.20 -12.62 7.63
CA ALA A 252 -11.54 -12.06 7.80
C ALA A 252 -12.30 -12.67 8.98
N ALA A 253 -12.16 -13.98 9.24
CA ALA A 253 -12.77 -14.63 10.40
C ALA A 253 -12.28 -14.03 11.73
N GLU A 254 -10.99 -13.71 11.87
CA GLU A 254 -10.45 -13.06 13.05
C GLU A 254 -10.83 -11.58 13.13
N PHE A 255 -10.88 -10.87 12.01
CA PHE A 255 -11.40 -9.50 11.99
C PHE A 255 -12.87 -9.45 12.42
N ARG A 256 -13.69 -10.41 11.98
CA ARG A 256 -15.07 -10.56 12.44
C ARG A 256 -15.15 -10.68 13.96
N ARG A 257 -14.30 -11.52 14.57
CA ARG A 257 -14.21 -11.67 16.04
C ARG A 257 -13.74 -10.39 16.72
N LEU A 258 -12.71 -9.73 16.17
CA LEU A 258 -12.19 -8.46 16.67
C LEU A 258 -13.27 -7.37 16.70
N TYR A 259 -14.01 -7.22 15.60
CA TYR A 259 -15.08 -6.22 15.48
C TYR A 259 -16.33 -6.56 16.28
N ALA A 260 -16.74 -7.84 16.33
CA ALA A 260 -17.85 -8.28 17.16
C ALA A 260 -17.56 -8.06 18.65
N GLY A 261 -16.31 -8.28 19.06
CA GLY A 261 -15.86 -7.92 20.41
C GLY A 261 -16.08 -6.44 20.70
N ALA A 262 -15.86 -5.55 19.72
CA ALA A 262 -16.03 -4.10 19.82
C ALA A 262 -17.50 -3.61 19.93
N ALA A 263 -18.48 -4.51 19.80
CA ALA A 263 -19.89 -4.18 19.92
C ALA A 263 -20.29 -4.03 21.41
N GLY A 264 -20.54 -2.79 21.85
CA GLY A 264 -21.10 -2.50 23.19
C GLY A 264 -20.24 -1.58 24.07
N ALA A 265 -18.93 -1.52 23.83
CA ALA A 265 -18.03 -0.49 24.35
C ALA A 265 -16.87 -0.30 23.36
N SER A 266 -16.49 0.95 23.06
CA SER A 266 -15.33 1.20 22.20
C SER A 266 -14.05 0.74 22.90
N PRO A 267 -13.33 -0.26 22.39
CA PRO A 267 -12.10 -0.70 23.03
C PRO A 267 -11.07 0.43 23.05
N PRO A 268 -10.17 0.45 24.06
CA PRO A 268 -8.98 1.29 23.98
C PRO A 268 -8.21 1.00 22.69
N VAL A 269 -7.72 2.06 22.03
CA VAL A 269 -6.99 1.95 20.75
C VAL A 269 -5.82 0.97 20.84
N ASP A 270 -5.13 0.92 21.98
CA ASP A 270 -3.96 0.06 22.16
C ASP A 270 -4.33 -1.42 22.26
N ALA A 271 -5.44 -1.74 22.93
CA ALA A 271 -5.94 -3.11 23.02
C ALA A 271 -6.41 -3.61 21.65
N TYR A 272 -7.09 -2.76 20.90
CA TYR A 272 -7.47 -3.02 19.52
C TYR A 272 -6.24 -3.22 18.62
N ALA A 273 -5.25 -2.33 18.71
CA ALA A 273 -4.00 -2.40 17.96
C ALA A 273 -3.24 -3.70 18.25
N ALA A 274 -3.15 -4.12 19.52
CA ALA A 274 -2.47 -5.34 19.93
C ALA A 274 -3.15 -6.61 19.38
N HIS A 275 -4.48 -6.66 19.39
CA HIS A 275 -5.22 -7.78 18.79
C HIS A 275 -5.02 -7.82 17.27
N LYS A 276 -5.15 -6.67 16.61
CA LYS A 276 -4.91 -6.54 15.17
C LYS A 276 -3.48 -6.92 14.78
N ASP A 277 -2.48 -6.54 15.57
CA ASP A 277 -1.08 -6.96 15.38
C ASP A 277 -0.92 -8.48 15.42
N GLY A 278 -1.63 -9.16 16.33
CA GLY A 278 -1.69 -10.63 16.37
C GLY A 278 -2.25 -11.25 15.09
N ILE A 279 -3.35 -10.70 14.55
CA ILE A 279 -3.94 -11.14 13.27
C ILE A 279 -2.94 -10.93 12.14
N PHE A 280 -2.34 -9.74 12.05
CA PHE A 280 -1.32 -9.43 11.04
C PHE A 280 -0.12 -10.36 11.12
N ALA A 281 0.36 -10.68 12.32
CA ALA A 281 1.47 -11.60 12.52
C ALA A 281 1.11 -13.02 12.06
N ARG A 282 -0.05 -13.54 12.48
CA ARG A 282 -0.48 -14.92 12.19
C ARG A 282 -0.71 -15.18 10.71
N TYR A 283 -1.37 -14.26 10.01
CA TYR A 283 -1.73 -14.45 8.60
C TYR A 283 -0.76 -13.77 7.64
N ARG A 284 0.38 -13.22 8.12
CA ARG A 284 1.37 -12.54 7.28
C ARG A 284 1.83 -13.42 6.13
N THR A 285 2.29 -14.63 6.42
CA THR A 285 2.86 -15.52 5.40
C THR A 285 1.83 -15.91 4.34
N VAL A 286 0.59 -16.22 4.76
CA VAL A 286 -0.50 -16.48 3.81
C VAL A 286 -0.73 -15.26 2.90
N ALA A 287 -0.86 -14.07 3.47
CA ALA A 287 -1.07 -12.84 2.69
C ALA A 287 0.12 -12.50 1.77
N GLU A 288 1.36 -12.84 2.15
CA GLU A 288 2.55 -12.67 1.30
C GLU A 288 2.59 -13.68 0.17
N VAL A 289 2.29 -14.97 0.41
CA VAL A 289 2.19 -15.99 -0.65
C VAL A 289 1.14 -15.59 -1.69
N LEU A 290 -0.07 -15.24 -1.24
CA LEU A 290 -1.16 -14.87 -2.16
C LEU A 290 -0.92 -13.51 -2.81
N GLY A 291 -0.36 -12.56 -2.08
CA GLY A 291 -0.01 -11.24 -2.63
C GLY A 291 1.11 -11.29 -3.65
N MET A 292 2.12 -12.14 -3.44
CA MET A 292 3.18 -12.35 -4.41
C MET A 292 2.65 -13.06 -5.66
N ALA A 293 1.63 -13.92 -5.56
CA ALA A 293 0.94 -14.48 -6.72
C ALA A 293 0.32 -13.39 -7.61
N LEU A 294 -0.31 -12.37 -7.02
CA LEU A 294 -0.81 -11.19 -7.75
C LEU A 294 0.33 -10.37 -8.38
N VAL A 295 1.49 -10.28 -7.72
CA VAL A 295 2.66 -9.61 -8.31
C VAL A 295 3.23 -10.38 -9.49
N LEU A 296 3.29 -11.71 -9.41
CA LEU A 296 3.69 -12.56 -10.54
C LEU A 296 2.73 -12.38 -11.73
N GLU A 297 1.44 -12.20 -11.48
CA GLU A 297 0.49 -11.82 -12.53
C GLU A 297 0.77 -10.44 -13.11
N ALA A 298 0.98 -9.42 -12.27
CA ALA A 298 1.31 -8.07 -12.72
C ALA A 298 2.57 -8.05 -13.59
N ALA A 299 3.59 -8.83 -13.22
CA ALA A 299 4.82 -8.98 -14.00
C ALA A 299 4.59 -9.66 -15.35
N ALA A 300 3.62 -10.56 -15.44
CA ALA A 300 3.34 -11.33 -16.63
C ALA A 300 2.28 -10.69 -17.55
N THR A 301 1.66 -9.57 -17.17
CA THR A 301 0.66 -8.86 -18.00
C THR A 301 1.32 -7.93 -19.01
N GLY A 302 1.17 -8.21 -20.31
CA GLY A 302 1.74 -7.38 -21.38
C GLY A 302 3.27 -7.29 -21.29
N SER A 303 3.80 -6.07 -21.23
CA SER A 303 5.21 -5.78 -20.94
C SER A 303 5.56 -5.74 -19.44
N GLY A 304 4.62 -6.13 -18.58
CA GLY A 304 4.65 -5.96 -17.13
C GLY A 304 4.03 -4.64 -16.69
N LEU A 305 3.37 -4.64 -15.53
CA LEU A 305 2.78 -3.45 -14.92
C LEU A 305 3.80 -2.70 -14.05
N ASN A 306 3.66 -1.38 -13.93
CA ASN A 306 4.29 -0.65 -12.82
C ASN A 306 3.66 -1.13 -11.51
N VAL A 307 4.46 -1.50 -10.52
CA VAL A 307 3.99 -1.99 -9.23
C VAL A 307 4.52 -1.14 -8.09
N LEU A 308 3.62 -0.69 -7.21
CA LEU A 308 3.95 -0.01 -5.97
C LEU A 308 3.82 -0.99 -4.80
N VAL A 309 4.83 -1.03 -3.93
CA VAL A 309 4.86 -1.82 -2.70
C VAL A 309 5.15 -0.89 -1.54
N GLU A 310 4.19 -0.72 -0.63
CA GLU A 310 4.37 0.13 0.55
C GLU A 310 4.74 -0.68 1.79
N THR A 311 5.65 -0.11 2.57
CA THR A 311 6.09 -0.64 3.85
C THR A 311 6.48 0.50 4.78
N SER A 312 6.65 0.20 6.06
CA SER A 312 7.12 1.16 7.04
C SER A 312 8.60 1.53 6.87
N GLY A 313 9.38 0.68 6.19
CA GLY A 313 10.80 0.94 5.94
C GLY A 313 11.76 0.32 6.96
N ARG A 314 11.25 -0.41 7.96
CA ARG A 314 12.03 -0.80 9.15
C ARG A 314 13.05 -1.93 8.95
N ASP A 315 12.98 -2.63 7.82
CA ASP A 315 13.74 -3.87 7.61
C ASP A 315 14.25 -3.96 6.18
N ILE A 316 15.55 -4.19 6.02
CA ILE A 316 16.21 -4.36 4.73
C ILE A 316 15.62 -5.51 3.90
N ALA A 317 14.99 -6.50 4.55
CA ALA A 317 14.31 -7.61 3.89
C ALA A 317 13.30 -7.15 2.81
N MET A 318 12.71 -5.97 2.92
CA MET A 318 11.80 -5.41 1.90
C MET A 318 12.48 -5.09 0.56
N PHE A 319 13.78 -4.75 0.56
CA PHE A 319 14.56 -4.59 -0.67
C PHE A 319 14.84 -5.94 -1.31
N HIS A 320 15.15 -6.95 -0.49
CA HIS A 320 15.30 -8.32 -0.95
C HIS A 320 14.00 -8.89 -1.53
N TYR A 321 12.84 -8.53 -0.98
CA TYR A 321 11.53 -8.88 -1.55
C TYR A 321 11.40 -8.37 -3.00
N VAL A 322 11.66 -7.08 -3.23
CA VAL A 322 11.56 -6.51 -4.58
C VAL A 322 12.59 -7.15 -5.52
N ASN A 323 13.81 -7.43 -5.05
CA ASN A 323 14.81 -8.12 -5.87
C ASN A 323 14.42 -9.55 -6.23
N ALA A 324 13.78 -10.28 -5.31
CA ALA A 324 13.35 -11.64 -5.53
C ALA A 324 12.21 -11.74 -6.55
N VAL A 325 11.30 -10.74 -6.57
CA VAL A 325 10.08 -10.80 -7.39
C VAL A 325 10.22 -10.03 -8.71
N PHE A 326 11.04 -8.97 -8.74
CA PHE A 326 11.24 -8.13 -9.91
C PHE A 326 12.70 -8.22 -10.35
N PRO A 327 13.05 -9.04 -11.35
CA PRO A 327 14.44 -9.17 -11.79
C PRO A 327 14.87 -7.90 -12.56
N ALA A 328 16.16 -7.57 -12.49
CA ALA A 328 16.68 -6.28 -12.98
C ALA A 328 16.66 -6.16 -14.52
N ASP A 329 16.65 -7.27 -15.24
CA ASP A 329 16.50 -7.34 -16.69
C ASP A 329 15.07 -7.01 -17.13
N GLY A 330 14.05 -7.37 -16.33
CA GLY A 330 12.64 -7.10 -16.62
C GLY A 330 12.11 -5.79 -16.02
N TYR A 331 12.71 -5.26 -14.96
CA TYR A 331 12.17 -4.15 -14.19
C TYR A 331 13.20 -3.08 -13.84
N ARG A 332 12.77 -1.82 -13.92
CA ARG A 332 13.44 -0.68 -13.28
C ARG A 332 13.02 -0.63 -11.81
N LYS A 333 13.94 -0.28 -10.92
CA LYS A 333 13.67 -0.27 -9.47
C LYS A 333 13.84 1.12 -8.89
N LEU A 334 12.87 1.54 -8.08
CA LEU A 334 12.85 2.83 -7.40
C LEU A 334 12.53 2.61 -5.92
N ALA A 335 13.34 3.16 -5.03
CA ALA A 335 13.02 3.29 -3.62
C ALA A 335 12.66 4.75 -3.32
N LEU A 336 11.47 4.96 -2.77
CA LEU A 336 10.93 6.25 -2.39
C LEU A 336 10.78 6.31 -0.87
N HIS A 337 11.41 7.29 -0.24
CA HIS A 337 11.40 7.45 1.20
C HIS A 337 10.68 8.74 1.61
N PHE A 338 9.60 8.58 2.36
CA PHE A 338 8.86 9.69 2.96
C PHE A 338 9.32 9.92 4.39
N THR A 339 9.68 11.16 4.70
CA THR A 339 9.93 11.63 6.07
C THR A 339 8.85 12.63 6.47
N VAL A 340 8.72 12.88 7.78
CA VAL A 340 7.79 13.89 8.30
C VAL A 340 8.50 14.76 9.33
N ASN A 341 8.15 16.04 9.37
CA ASN A 341 8.69 17.01 10.33
C ASN A 341 8.27 16.75 11.79
N THR A 342 7.09 16.16 12.01
CA THR A 342 6.57 15.80 13.34
C THR A 342 5.74 14.52 13.29
N LEU A 343 5.84 13.71 14.34
CA LEU A 343 5.02 12.52 14.51
C LEU A 343 3.63 12.81 15.09
N ASP A 344 3.39 13.99 15.67
CA ASP A 344 2.12 14.28 16.35
C ASP A 344 0.94 14.22 15.39
N ALA A 345 1.09 14.83 14.21
CA ALA A 345 0.06 14.81 13.18
C ALA A 345 -0.12 13.41 12.56
N ALA A 346 0.97 12.65 12.44
CA ALA A 346 0.92 11.26 11.98
C ALA A 346 0.18 10.37 12.99
N ALA A 347 0.48 10.53 14.29
CA ALA A 347 -0.19 9.84 15.40
C ALA A 347 -1.67 10.18 15.44
N ALA A 348 -2.04 11.46 15.37
CA ALA A 348 -3.43 11.90 15.30
C ALA A 348 -4.16 11.30 14.10
N SER A 349 -3.51 11.26 12.92
CA SER A 349 -4.08 10.63 11.73
C SER A 349 -4.27 9.11 11.90
N VAL A 350 -3.33 8.41 12.54
CA VAL A 350 -3.44 6.97 12.80
C VAL A 350 -4.59 6.70 13.78
N SER A 351 -4.67 7.45 14.88
CA SER A 351 -5.73 7.30 15.88
C SER A 351 -7.12 7.55 15.29
N ALA A 352 -7.29 8.63 14.53
CA ALA A 352 -8.58 8.94 13.89
C ALA A 352 -9.01 7.83 12.91
N ARG A 353 -8.07 7.32 12.10
CA ARG A 353 -8.33 6.20 11.19
C ARG A 353 -8.72 4.92 11.94
N MET A 354 -8.02 4.58 13.03
CA MET A 354 -8.32 3.38 13.81
C MET A 354 -9.69 3.50 14.49
N ALA A 355 -10.06 4.68 14.99
CA ALA A 355 -11.40 4.92 15.51
C ALA A 355 -12.50 4.72 14.45
N ALA A 356 -12.28 5.23 13.24
CA ALA A 356 -13.19 5.04 12.12
C ALA A 356 -13.29 3.56 11.69
N GLU A 357 -12.16 2.86 11.62
CA GLU A 357 -12.08 1.42 11.33
C GLU A 357 -12.86 0.59 12.36
N MET A 358 -12.70 0.88 13.66
CA MET A 358 -13.47 0.20 14.70
C MET A 358 -14.97 0.40 14.51
N GLY A 359 -15.42 1.64 14.23
CA GLY A 359 -16.83 1.93 13.97
C GLY A 359 -17.38 1.20 12.74
N ALA A 360 -16.65 1.25 11.62
CA ALA A 360 -17.01 0.58 10.39
C ALA A 360 -17.03 -0.95 10.54
N GLY A 361 -16.04 -1.50 11.25
CA GLY A 361 -15.93 -2.92 11.52
C GLY A 361 -17.07 -3.44 12.38
N THR A 362 -17.39 -2.75 13.48
CA THR A 362 -18.54 -3.09 14.33
C THR A 362 -19.84 -3.07 13.54
N ALA A 363 -20.04 -2.05 12.69
CA ALA A 363 -21.22 -1.96 11.83
C ALA A 363 -21.28 -3.10 10.81
N ALA A 364 -20.16 -3.45 10.17
CA ALA A 364 -20.09 -4.57 9.22
C ALA A 364 -20.36 -5.92 9.90
N ALA A 365 -19.82 -6.14 11.10
CA ALA A 365 -20.01 -7.37 11.87
C ALA A 365 -21.44 -7.53 12.40
N ALA A 366 -22.12 -6.43 12.76
CA ALA A 366 -23.47 -6.45 13.31
C ALA A 366 -24.59 -6.36 12.25
N GLY A 367 -24.35 -5.63 11.16
CA GLY A 367 -25.38 -5.18 10.22
C GLY A 367 -25.73 -6.12 9.07
N GLY A 368 -25.26 -7.38 9.10
CA GLY A 368 -25.40 -8.30 7.97
C GLY A 368 -24.63 -7.85 6.72
N GLY A 369 -23.65 -6.95 6.88
CA GLY A 369 -22.72 -6.62 5.80
C GLY A 369 -21.98 -7.89 5.38
N GLY A 370 -22.00 -8.17 4.07
CA GLY A 370 -21.28 -9.30 3.52
C GLY A 370 -19.77 -9.21 3.78
N ILE A 371 -19.05 -10.26 3.43
CA ILE A 371 -17.59 -10.36 3.59
C ILE A 371 -16.85 -9.14 3.05
N HIS A 372 -17.32 -8.51 1.96
CA HIS A 372 -16.65 -7.34 1.38
C HIS A 372 -16.76 -6.10 2.26
N ALA A 373 -17.87 -5.90 2.96
CA ALA A 373 -18.00 -4.82 3.94
C ALA A 373 -17.05 -5.04 5.13
N LEU A 374 -16.93 -6.30 5.58
CA LEU A 374 -16.01 -6.67 6.65
C LEU A 374 -14.54 -6.44 6.26
N ILE A 375 -14.16 -6.87 5.05
CA ILE A 375 -12.83 -6.64 4.49
C ILE A 375 -12.58 -5.13 4.34
N ALA A 376 -13.55 -4.38 3.81
CA ALA A 376 -13.46 -2.93 3.59
C ALA A 376 -13.28 -2.13 4.89
N ALA A 377 -13.79 -2.62 6.01
CA ALA A 377 -13.66 -1.94 7.30
C ALA A 377 -12.20 -1.75 7.72
N ASN A 378 -11.30 -2.70 7.42
CA ASN A 378 -9.87 -2.57 7.73
C ASN A 378 -9.25 -1.43 6.90
N ALA A 379 -8.81 -0.36 7.55
CA ALA A 379 -8.34 0.86 6.91
C ALA A 379 -6.81 1.01 6.95
N GLY A 380 -6.07 0.02 7.44
CA GLY A 380 -4.61 0.09 7.46
C GLY A 380 -3.92 -1.08 8.16
N GLY A 381 -2.60 -0.91 8.38
CA GLY A 381 -1.79 -1.83 9.18
C GLY A 381 -2.10 -1.83 10.69
N PRO A 382 -1.39 -2.68 11.47
CA PRO A 382 -1.67 -2.91 12.89
C PRO A 382 -1.07 -1.85 13.83
N TYR A 383 -0.14 -1.04 13.34
CA TYR A 383 0.60 -0.10 14.18
C TYR A 383 -0.29 1.06 14.65
N GLY A 384 -0.45 1.17 15.97
CA GLY A 384 -1.01 2.33 16.65
C GLY A 384 -0.03 3.51 16.72
N PRO A 385 -0.48 4.65 17.27
CA PRO A 385 0.32 5.88 17.36
C PRO A 385 1.62 5.68 18.14
N ASP A 386 1.61 4.88 19.20
CA ASP A 386 2.76 4.67 20.09
C ASP A 386 3.93 3.93 19.43
N ALA A 387 3.66 3.20 18.34
CA ALA A 387 4.71 2.50 17.60
C ALA A 387 5.49 3.43 16.66
N LEU A 388 4.97 4.62 16.34
CA LEU A 388 5.52 5.49 15.30
C LEU A 388 6.97 5.95 15.56
N PRO A 389 7.39 6.33 16.78
CA PRO A 389 8.78 6.74 17.02
C PRO A 389 9.79 5.64 16.71
N GLY A 390 9.54 4.41 17.17
CA GLY A 390 10.41 3.27 16.87
C GLY A 390 10.40 2.91 15.39
N VAL A 391 9.23 3.00 14.74
CA VAL A 391 9.09 2.79 13.30
C VAL A 391 9.90 3.82 12.50
N GLN A 392 9.88 5.10 12.89
CA GLN A 392 10.65 6.15 12.24
C GLN A 392 12.15 5.90 12.36
N ALA A 393 12.63 5.67 13.58
CA ALA A 393 14.05 5.45 13.85
C ALA A 393 14.60 4.25 13.06
N ASP A 394 13.87 3.13 13.05
CA ASP A 394 14.23 1.95 12.25
C ASP A 394 14.25 2.26 10.74
N ALA A 395 13.26 3.00 10.24
CA ALA A 395 13.16 3.34 8.83
C ALA A 395 14.28 4.29 8.37
N GLU A 396 14.62 5.29 9.18
CA GLU A 396 15.73 6.22 8.90
C GLU A 396 17.07 5.50 8.90
N ARG A 397 17.29 4.60 9.87
CA ARG A 397 18.49 3.76 9.93
C ARG A 397 18.64 2.90 8.66
N VAL A 398 17.60 2.14 8.30
CA VAL A 398 17.62 1.28 7.10
C VAL A 398 17.78 2.12 5.83
N TRP A 399 17.14 3.28 5.74
CA TRP A 399 17.30 4.17 4.59
C TRP A 399 18.75 4.66 4.45
N GLY A 400 19.38 5.06 5.55
CA GLY A 400 20.79 5.45 5.58
C GLY A 400 21.73 4.32 5.19
N GLU A 401 21.52 3.12 5.73
CA GLU A 401 22.28 1.91 5.38
C GLU A 401 22.20 1.59 3.88
N VAL A 402 20.98 1.59 3.33
CA VAL A 402 20.72 1.17 1.95
C VAL A 402 21.21 2.22 0.95
N THR A 403 20.95 3.50 1.19
CA THR A 403 21.44 4.57 0.30
C THR A 403 22.96 4.72 0.38
N GLY A 404 23.55 4.53 1.56
CA GLY A 404 24.99 4.52 1.76
C GLY A 404 25.68 3.38 1.03
N ALA A 405 25.16 2.15 1.14
CA ALA A 405 25.68 0.98 0.44
C ALA A 405 25.51 1.10 -1.08
N ALA A 406 24.34 1.53 -1.56
CA ALA A 406 24.06 1.66 -2.98
C ALA A 406 25.03 2.65 -3.68
N ARG A 407 25.43 3.74 -3.00
CA ARG A 407 26.44 4.69 -3.51
C ARG A 407 27.83 4.08 -3.70
N ARG A 408 28.15 3.03 -2.95
CA ARG A 408 29.40 2.26 -3.10
C ARG A 408 29.26 1.11 -4.10
N GLY A 409 28.09 0.93 -4.71
CA GLY A 409 27.80 -0.22 -5.57
C GLY A 409 27.57 -1.52 -4.79
N GLU A 410 27.19 -1.43 -3.51
CA GLU A 410 27.00 -2.58 -2.62
C GLU A 410 25.56 -2.66 -2.05
N GLY A 411 25.17 -3.84 -1.56
CA GLY A 411 23.96 -4.03 -0.77
C GLY A 411 22.67 -4.31 -1.56
N ALA A 412 21.53 -4.22 -0.87
CA ALA A 412 20.25 -4.68 -1.40
C ALA A 412 19.61 -3.75 -2.47
N ALA A 413 20.07 -2.50 -2.59
CA ALA A 413 19.54 -1.52 -3.55
C ALA A 413 20.56 -1.10 -4.63
N VAL A 414 21.56 -1.95 -4.91
CA VAL A 414 22.52 -1.68 -6.00
C VAL A 414 21.78 -1.52 -7.33
N GLY A 415 22.06 -0.43 -8.04
CA GLY A 415 21.44 -0.11 -9.32
C GLY A 415 20.00 0.42 -9.23
N TRP A 416 19.45 0.56 -8.01
CA TRP A 416 18.14 1.16 -7.82
C TRP A 416 18.22 2.68 -7.87
N TRP A 417 17.10 3.28 -8.29
CA TRP A 417 16.90 4.70 -8.14
C TRP A 417 16.41 5.00 -6.73
N THR A 418 16.81 6.13 -6.17
CA THR A 418 16.43 6.54 -4.81
C THR A 418 15.92 7.96 -4.82
N ALA A 419 14.82 8.18 -4.11
CA ALA A 419 14.19 9.49 -3.99
C ALA A 419 13.72 9.69 -2.54
N SER A 420 13.84 10.92 -2.04
CA SER A 420 13.32 11.32 -0.72
C SER A 420 12.29 12.44 -0.86
N VAL A 421 11.19 12.32 -0.11
CA VAL A 421 10.12 13.30 -0.02
C VAL A 421 9.92 13.67 1.44
N THR A 422 10.02 14.95 1.74
CA THR A 422 9.72 15.47 3.08
C THR A 422 8.29 15.96 3.12
N VAL A 423 7.53 15.42 4.06
CA VAL A 423 6.17 15.85 4.38
C VAL A 423 6.23 16.86 5.53
N GLU A 424 5.71 18.05 5.29
CA GLU A 424 5.45 19.02 6.36
C GLU A 424 3.99 18.83 6.78
N ALA A 425 3.79 18.17 7.91
CA ALA A 425 2.49 18.01 8.53
C ALA A 425 2.19 19.23 9.41
N ALA A 426 1.03 19.87 9.18
CA ALA A 426 0.46 20.86 10.08
C ALA A 426 -0.93 20.40 10.56
N LEU A 427 -1.19 20.60 11.86
CA LEU A 427 -2.51 20.39 12.47
C LEU A 427 -3.45 21.59 12.23
N GLY A 428 -2.95 22.67 11.62
CA GLY A 428 -3.65 23.91 11.36
C GLY A 428 -4.29 24.02 9.97
N PRO A 429 -4.84 25.19 9.60
CA PRO A 429 -5.54 25.41 8.33
C PRO A 429 -4.64 25.22 7.10
N ASP A 430 -3.32 25.33 7.27
CA ASP A 430 -2.32 25.18 6.20
C ASP A 430 -2.21 23.73 5.68
N GLY A 431 -2.77 22.76 6.41
CA GLY A 431 -2.86 21.37 5.98
C GLY A 431 -1.51 20.65 5.90
N TRP A 432 -1.41 19.68 5.00
CA TRP A 432 -0.19 18.90 4.77
C TRP A 432 0.49 19.41 3.51
N SER A 433 1.82 19.50 3.48
CA SER A 433 2.58 19.84 2.27
C SER A 433 3.72 18.86 2.03
N ALA A 434 4.24 18.82 0.80
CA ALA A 434 5.34 17.95 0.41
C ALA A 434 6.43 18.72 -0.34
N THR A 435 7.68 18.35 -0.09
CA THR A 435 8.88 18.92 -0.73
C THR A 435 9.87 17.82 -1.11
N ALA A 436 10.64 18.06 -2.17
CA ALA A 436 11.69 17.14 -2.59
C ALA A 436 12.88 17.28 -1.64
N ALA A 437 13.49 16.17 -1.26
CA ALA A 437 14.66 16.13 -0.39
C ALA A 437 15.82 15.39 -1.04
N SER A 438 17.04 15.84 -0.76
CA SER A 438 18.25 15.09 -1.10
C SER A 438 18.42 13.90 -0.15
N PRO A 439 18.81 12.71 -0.65
CA PRO A 439 19.14 11.58 0.21
C PRO A 439 20.38 11.95 1.05
N GLY A 440 20.19 12.29 2.32
CA GLY A 440 21.26 12.79 3.20
C GLY A 440 20.86 13.98 4.07
N GLY A 441 19.66 14.55 3.89
CA GLY A 441 19.08 15.49 4.87
C GLY A 441 19.74 16.86 4.99
N SER A 442 20.80 17.17 4.22
CA SER A 442 21.33 18.54 4.18
C SER A 442 20.32 19.45 3.48
N ARG A 443 19.64 20.26 4.28
CA ARG A 443 18.79 21.38 3.82
C ARG A 443 19.62 22.45 3.15
#